data_AF-A0A820VCI4-F1
#
_entry.id   AF-A0A820VCI4-F1
#
_cell.length_a   1.000
_cell.length_b   1.000
_cell.length_c   1.000
_cell.angle_alpha   90.00
_cell.angle_beta   90.00
_cell.angle_gamma   90.00
#
_symmetry.space_group_name_H-M   'P 1'
#
loop_
_entity.id
_entity.type
_entity.pdbx_description
1 polymer ?
#
loop_
_entity_poly.entity_id
_entity_poly.type
_entity_poly.pdbx_seq_one_letter_code
_entity_poly.pdbx_strand_id
1 'polypeptide(L)'
;MPISFVPKDIVIEASTKNKSLDRLEPSYMYSVLFKEIILEIEEDNIQAMKDLVVYCRQKDIDENQLNKFECDYQCRSPIWLYTCENFLYRMLNRSLGSLDMEIMTKLGFFIRSLHRQLEQLYQEQSSDYLKPFQVYRGQGFSKEKFENICNRKGGLLSFNNFLSTSRQPKIAEEFIKRAVNKNEQRIGVLFIITINL
;
A
#
# COMPACT_ATOMS: atom_id res chain seq x y z
N MET A 1 -17.57 -22.10 -15.21
CA MET A 1 -16.73 -23.20 -14.66
C MET A 1 -16.25 -22.77 -13.28
N PRO A 2 -16.55 -23.50 -12.19
CA PRO A 2 -15.96 -23.17 -10.90
C PRO A 2 -14.54 -23.75 -10.82
N ILE A 3 -13.56 -22.88 -10.57
CA ILE A 3 -12.17 -23.29 -10.31
C ILE A 3 -12.10 -23.74 -8.85
N SER A 4 -11.99 -25.06 -8.66
CA SER A 4 -11.70 -25.68 -7.37
C SER A 4 -10.19 -25.68 -7.13
N PHE A 5 -9.75 -25.07 -6.03
CA PHE A 5 -8.38 -25.26 -5.53
C PHE A 5 -8.38 -26.44 -4.56
N VAL A 6 -8.09 -27.64 -5.07
CA VAL A 6 -7.64 -28.76 -4.24
C VAL A 6 -6.12 -28.68 -4.15
N PRO A 7 -5.52 -28.54 -2.95
CA PRO A 7 -4.10 -28.76 -2.79
C PRO A 7 -3.83 -30.26 -2.94
N LYS A 8 -3.22 -30.67 -4.06
CA LYS A 8 -2.43 -31.90 -4.07
C LYS A 8 -1.14 -31.57 -3.32
N ASP A 9 -0.98 -32.20 -2.16
CA ASP A 9 0.26 -32.82 -1.68
C ASP A 9 0.01 -33.34 -0.26
N ILE A 10 -0.67 -34.48 -0.18
CA ILE A 10 -0.63 -35.36 1.00
C ILE A 10 0.21 -36.57 0.57
N VAL A 11 1.24 -36.82 1.39
CA VAL A 11 2.26 -37.88 1.35
C VAL A 11 3.47 -37.57 0.47
N ILE A 12 4.56 -37.12 1.10
CA ILE A 12 5.84 -37.85 1.18
C ILE A 12 6.55 -37.43 2.50
N GLU A 13 6.82 -38.49 3.26
CA GLU A 13 7.76 -38.75 4.36
C GLU A 13 8.65 -37.65 4.95
N ALA A 14 8.81 -37.76 6.28
CA ALA A 14 9.61 -36.90 7.13
C ALA A 14 11.08 -36.81 6.70
N SER A 15 11.48 -35.65 6.18
CA SER A 15 12.84 -35.11 6.38
C SER A 15 12.93 -33.62 6.04
N THR A 16 13.47 -32.84 6.99
CA THR A 16 13.89 -31.43 6.89
C THR A 16 12.82 -30.34 6.68
N LYS A 17 12.67 -29.50 7.72
CA LYS A 17 12.04 -28.17 7.71
C LYS A 17 12.72 -27.25 6.67
N ASN A 18 12.38 -27.38 5.40
CA ASN A 18 12.49 -26.29 4.44
C ASN A 18 11.09 -25.77 4.17
N LYS A 19 10.55 -25.00 5.13
CA LYS A 19 9.47 -24.07 4.79
C LYS A 19 10.06 -23.15 3.73
N SER A 20 9.59 -23.27 2.49
CA SER A 20 9.96 -22.34 1.41
C SER A 20 9.75 -20.92 1.93
N LEU A 21 10.85 -20.22 2.19
CA LEU A 21 10.85 -18.86 2.75
C LEU A 21 10.27 -17.85 1.75
N ASP A 22 10.21 -18.24 0.47
CA ASP A 22 9.68 -17.44 -0.63
C ASP A 22 8.15 -17.53 -0.77
N ARG A 23 7.46 -18.22 0.14
CA ARG A 23 5.99 -18.21 0.17
C ARG A 23 5.48 -16.85 0.60
N LEU A 24 4.86 -16.14 -0.34
CA LEU A 24 4.10 -14.92 -0.07
C LEU A 24 2.86 -15.23 0.78
N GLU A 25 2.43 -14.24 1.57
CA GLU A 25 1.18 -14.34 2.32
C GLU A 25 -0.01 -14.49 1.35
N PRO A 26 -1.05 -15.30 1.68
CA PRO A 26 -2.25 -15.41 0.85
C PRO A 26 -2.91 -14.05 0.52
N SER A 27 -2.74 -13.06 1.40
CA SER A 27 -3.15 -11.66 1.21
C SER A 27 -2.59 -11.01 -0.06
N TYR A 28 -1.44 -11.48 -0.54
CA TYR A 28 -0.88 -11.03 -1.81
C TYR A 28 -1.83 -11.31 -2.97
N MET A 29 -2.40 -12.52 -3.05
CA MET A 29 -3.29 -12.88 -4.14
C MET A 29 -4.60 -12.09 -4.13
N TYR A 30 -5.16 -11.84 -2.94
CA TYR A 30 -6.31 -10.96 -2.82
C TYR A 30 -6.00 -9.53 -3.28
N SER A 31 -4.82 -9.00 -2.95
CA SER A 31 -4.40 -7.66 -3.36
C SER A 31 -4.19 -7.57 -4.87
N VAL A 32 -3.62 -8.61 -5.49
CA VAL A 32 -3.43 -8.69 -6.95
C VAL A 32 -4.78 -8.75 -7.68
N LEU A 33 -5.68 -9.63 -7.27
CA LEU A 33 -7.02 -9.75 -7.85
C LEU A 33 -7.83 -8.46 -7.69
N PHE A 34 -7.79 -7.86 -6.50
CA PHE A 34 -8.45 -6.58 -6.25
C PHE A 34 -7.94 -5.48 -7.17
N LYS A 35 -6.61 -5.39 -7.35
CA LYS A 35 -5.99 -4.44 -8.28
C LYS A 35 -6.52 -4.65 -9.70
N GLU A 36 -6.50 -5.89 -10.20
CA GLU A 36 -7.00 -6.21 -11.56
C GLU A 36 -8.46 -5.77 -11.74
N ILE A 37 -9.33 -6.13 -10.79
CA ILE A 37 -10.75 -5.75 -10.84
C ILE A 37 -10.93 -4.23 -10.85
N ILE A 38 -10.25 -3.51 -9.95
CA ILE A 38 -10.40 -2.05 -9.85
C ILE A 38 -9.93 -1.33 -11.12
N LEU A 39 -8.90 -1.86 -11.80
CA LEU A 39 -8.37 -1.26 -13.02
C LEU A 39 -9.30 -1.42 -14.23
N GLU A 40 -10.12 -2.46 -14.24
CA GLU A 40 -11.12 -2.76 -15.28
C GLU A 40 -12.47 -2.07 -15.05
N ILE A 41 -12.78 -1.66 -13.82
CA ILE A 41 -14.04 -0.96 -13.52
C ILE A 41 -14.08 0.40 -14.24
N GLU A 42 -15.12 0.57 -15.05
CA GLU A 42 -15.55 1.85 -15.59
C GLU A 42 -16.54 2.51 -14.63
N GLU A 43 -16.15 3.63 -14.03
CA GLU A 43 -17.00 4.41 -13.13
C GLU A 43 -16.74 5.91 -13.34
N ASP A 44 -17.73 6.74 -13.00
CA ASP A 44 -17.55 8.18 -12.95
C ASP A 44 -16.74 8.56 -11.71
N ASN A 45 -15.48 8.90 -11.94
CA ASN A 45 -14.53 9.36 -10.94
C ASN A 45 -15.00 10.59 -10.13
N ILE A 46 -15.84 11.46 -10.69
CA ILE A 46 -16.39 12.62 -9.97
C ILE A 46 -17.49 12.18 -9.02
N GLN A 47 -18.38 11.30 -9.47
CA GLN A 47 -19.45 10.77 -8.63
C GLN A 47 -18.89 9.89 -7.49
N ALA A 48 -17.95 9.00 -7.81
CA ALA A 48 -17.28 8.15 -6.81
C ALA A 48 -16.55 8.98 -5.74
N MET A 49 -15.93 10.10 -6.14
CA MET A 49 -15.32 11.05 -5.20
C MET A 49 -16.36 11.68 -4.27
N LYS A 50 -17.51 12.14 -4.79
CA LYS A 50 -18.60 12.70 -3.96
C LYS A 50 -19.13 11.66 -2.98
N ASP A 51 -19.31 10.42 -3.42
CA ASP A 51 -19.77 9.32 -2.57
C ASP A 51 -18.77 9.02 -1.44
N LEU A 52 -17.46 9.08 -1.74
CA LEU A 52 -16.41 8.98 -0.73
C LEU A 52 -16.50 10.13 0.30
N VAL A 53 -16.75 11.36 -0.14
CA VAL A 53 -16.90 12.51 0.77
C VAL A 53 -18.10 12.33 1.70
N VAL A 54 -19.24 11.89 1.17
CA VAL A 54 -20.43 11.57 1.97
C VAL A 54 -20.11 10.48 3.01
N TYR A 55 -19.38 9.44 2.59
CA TYR A 55 -18.94 8.39 3.50
C TYR A 55 -18.01 8.92 4.60
N CYS A 56 -17.01 9.74 4.23
CA CYS A 56 -16.07 10.30 5.19
C CYS A 56 -16.74 11.25 6.18
N ARG A 57 -17.77 11.99 5.75
CA ARG A 57 -18.61 12.83 6.61
C ARG A 57 -19.34 12.00 7.67
N GLN A 58 -19.85 10.82 7.31
CA GLN A 58 -20.46 9.87 8.26
C GLN A 58 -19.45 9.24 9.24
N LYS A 59 -18.15 9.35 8.96
CA LYS A 59 -17.05 8.87 9.81
C LYS A 59 -16.37 9.98 10.60
N ASP A 60 -17.03 11.14 10.72
CA ASP A 60 -16.57 12.31 11.47
C ASP A 60 -15.18 12.83 11.01
N ILE A 61 -14.88 12.72 9.71
CA ILE A 61 -13.72 13.41 9.15
C ILE A 61 -14.01 14.92 9.10
N ASP A 62 -13.03 15.72 9.53
CA ASP A 62 -13.11 17.18 9.57
C ASP A 62 -13.57 17.80 8.23
N GLU A 63 -14.63 18.62 8.27
CA GLU A 63 -15.22 19.22 7.07
C GLU A 63 -14.24 20.11 6.29
N ASN A 64 -13.29 20.77 6.96
CA ASN A 64 -12.30 21.57 6.24
C ASN A 64 -11.36 20.69 5.40
N GLN A 65 -11.01 19.50 5.90
CA GLN A 65 -10.26 18.51 5.12
C GLN A 65 -11.07 17.96 3.95
N LEU A 66 -12.38 17.74 4.12
CA LEU A 66 -13.26 17.27 3.05
C LEU A 66 -13.43 18.31 1.95
N ASN A 67 -13.79 19.54 2.31
CA ASN A 67 -13.93 20.66 1.37
C ASN A 67 -12.64 20.90 0.59
N LYS A 68 -11.49 20.85 1.28
CA LYS A 68 -10.19 20.98 0.62
C LYS A 68 -9.93 19.85 -0.37
N PHE A 69 -10.23 18.60 0.01
CA PHE A 69 -10.07 17.46 -0.88
C PHE A 69 -10.96 17.58 -2.13
N GLU A 70 -12.23 17.99 -1.99
CA GLU A 70 -13.12 18.21 -3.13
C GLU A 70 -12.57 19.25 -4.11
N CYS A 71 -12.09 20.39 -3.59
CA CYS A 71 -11.46 21.42 -4.41
C CYS A 71 -10.18 20.93 -5.09
N ASP A 72 -9.29 20.28 -4.33
CA ASP A 72 -8.01 19.81 -4.84
C ASP A 72 -8.18 18.67 -5.85
N TYR A 73 -9.23 17.83 -5.72
CA TYR A 73 -9.43 16.67 -6.58
C TYR A 73 -9.54 17.02 -8.07
N GLN A 74 -10.17 18.14 -8.40
CA GLN A 74 -10.35 18.58 -9.79
C GLN A 74 -9.13 19.31 -10.36
N CYS A 75 -8.31 19.90 -9.49
CA CYS A 75 -7.22 20.79 -9.90
C CYS A 75 -5.83 20.19 -9.70
N ARG A 76 -5.72 19.03 -9.04
CA ARG A 76 -4.46 18.39 -8.67
C ARG A 76 -4.37 16.98 -9.23
N SER A 77 -3.15 16.52 -9.38
CA SER A 77 -2.91 15.16 -9.85
C SER A 77 -3.11 14.12 -8.72
N PRO A 78 -3.47 12.86 -9.05
CA PRO A 78 -3.58 11.78 -8.07
C PRO A 78 -2.36 11.63 -7.15
N ILE A 79 -1.14 11.78 -7.68
CA ILE A 79 0.11 11.72 -6.92
C ILE A 79 0.23 12.88 -5.94
N TRP A 80 -0.16 14.10 -6.35
CA TRP A 80 -0.19 15.24 -5.42
C TRP A 80 -1.15 14.96 -4.26
N LEU A 81 -2.36 14.46 -4.55
CA LEU A 81 -3.36 14.11 -3.54
C LEU A 81 -2.88 13.00 -2.60
N TYR A 82 -2.14 12.01 -3.14
CA TYR A 82 -1.56 10.90 -2.37
C TYR A 82 -0.39 11.35 -1.48
N THR A 83 0.41 12.30 -1.94
CA THR A 83 1.60 12.78 -1.21
C THR A 83 1.30 13.91 -0.23
N CYS A 84 0.14 14.56 -0.35
CA CYS A 84 -0.34 15.50 0.64
C CYS A 84 -0.67 14.80 1.96
N GLU A 85 -0.19 15.33 3.09
CA GLU A 85 -0.45 14.78 4.42
C GLU A 85 -1.89 15.06 4.89
N ASN A 86 -2.88 14.50 4.20
CA ASN A 86 -4.31 14.64 4.45
C ASN A 86 -4.95 13.31 4.93
N PHE A 87 -6.27 13.31 5.10
CA PHE A 87 -7.00 12.09 5.47
C PHE A 87 -6.90 11.00 4.40
N LEU A 88 -6.89 11.35 3.12
CA LEU A 88 -6.92 10.40 1.99
C LEU A 88 -5.69 9.49 2.02
N TYR A 89 -4.48 10.06 2.14
CA TYR A 89 -3.25 9.27 2.25
C TYR A 89 -3.31 8.25 3.40
N ARG A 90 -3.79 8.69 4.57
CA ARG A 90 -3.91 7.85 5.78
C ARG A 90 -4.97 6.78 5.61
N MET A 91 -6.13 7.14 5.09
CA MET A 91 -7.27 6.25 4.87
C MET A 91 -6.91 5.16 3.87
N LEU A 92 -6.32 5.54 2.72
CA LEU A 92 -5.88 4.62 1.69
C LEU A 92 -4.81 3.65 2.18
N ASN A 93 -3.74 4.14 2.81
CA ASN A 93 -2.69 3.26 3.31
C ASN A 93 -3.16 2.35 4.45
N ARG A 94 -4.10 2.82 5.27
CA ARG A 94 -4.68 1.99 6.31
C ARG A 94 -5.53 0.88 5.70
N SER A 95 -6.44 1.20 4.79
CA SER A 95 -7.38 0.23 4.21
C SER A 95 -6.65 -0.84 3.41
N LEU A 96 -5.69 -0.47 2.57
CA LEU A 96 -4.84 -1.43 1.84
C LEU A 96 -4.02 -2.31 2.82
N GLY A 97 -3.54 -1.71 3.92
CA GLY A 97 -2.70 -2.41 4.89
C GLY A 97 -3.45 -3.41 5.76
N SER A 98 -4.75 -3.17 6.00
CA SER A 98 -5.65 -4.06 6.74
C SER A 98 -6.58 -4.88 5.84
N LEU A 99 -6.49 -4.74 4.51
CA LEU A 99 -7.42 -5.31 3.54
C LEU A 99 -8.89 -5.00 3.86
N ASP A 100 -9.17 -3.74 4.23
CA ASP A 100 -10.52 -3.27 4.48
C ASP A 100 -11.28 -3.07 3.17
N MET A 101 -11.97 -4.11 2.72
CA MET A 101 -12.65 -4.13 1.42
C MET A 101 -13.72 -3.04 1.27
N GLU A 102 -14.42 -2.67 2.35
CA GLU A 102 -15.45 -1.62 2.30
C GLU A 102 -14.82 -0.28 1.91
N ILE A 103 -13.73 0.09 2.58
CA ILE A 103 -13.03 1.35 2.30
C ILE A 103 -12.25 1.25 0.99
N MET A 104 -11.61 0.11 0.71
CA MET A 104 -10.86 -0.11 -0.53
C MET A 104 -11.75 0.06 -1.77
N THR A 105 -12.96 -0.50 -1.78
CA THR A 105 -13.89 -0.35 -2.90
C THR A 105 -14.31 1.12 -3.08
N LYS A 106 -14.57 1.86 -1.99
CA LYS A 106 -14.89 3.30 -2.06
C LYS A 106 -13.72 4.14 -2.58
N LEU A 107 -12.49 3.70 -2.34
CA LEU A 107 -11.27 4.32 -2.85
C LEU A 107 -10.84 3.78 -4.22
N GLY A 108 -11.62 2.86 -4.82
CA GLY A 108 -11.29 2.20 -6.08
C GLY A 108 -10.95 3.18 -7.20
N PHE A 109 -11.77 4.22 -7.36
CA PHE A 109 -11.55 5.27 -8.34
C PHE A 109 -10.19 5.95 -8.17
N PHE A 110 -9.82 6.25 -6.92
CA PHE A 110 -8.56 6.93 -6.61
C PHE A 110 -7.37 5.99 -6.76
N ILE A 111 -7.50 4.73 -6.36
CA ILE A 111 -6.48 3.69 -6.56
C ILE A 111 -6.16 3.53 -8.04
N ARG A 112 -7.20 3.43 -8.89
CA ARG A 112 -7.06 3.34 -10.35
C ARG A 112 -6.37 4.58 -10.92
N SER A 113 -6.83 5.77 -10.56
CA SER A 113 -6.22 7.04 -11.02
C SER A 113 -4.77 7.17 -10.59
N LEU A 114 -4.45 6.83 -9.34
CA LEU A 114 -3.08 6.86 -8.82
C LEU A 114 -2.19 5.84 -9.54
N HIS A 115 -2.68 4.61 -9.75
CA HIS A 115 -1.95 3.56 -10.45
C HIS A 115 -1.60 3.97 -11.89
N ARG A 116 -2.59 4.44 -12.66
CA ARG A 116 -2.38 4.87 -14.05
C ARG A 116 -1.39 6.03 -14.13
N GLN A 117 -1.44 6.97 -13.20
CA GLN A 117 -0.47 8.07 -13.17
C GLN A 117 0.96 7.58 -12.85
N LEU A 118 1.10 6.62 -11.92
CA LEU A 118 2.41 6.03 -11.62
C LEU A 118 2.98 5.26 -12.80
N GLU A 119 2.14 4.52 -13.54
CA GLU A 119 2.57 3.85 -14.77
C GLU A 119 3.03 4.86 -15.82
N GLN A 120 2.28 5.94 -16.04
CA GLN A 120 2.67 6.99 -16.97
C GLN A 120 4.04 7.59 -16.59
N LEU A 121 4.21 7.99 -15.33
CA LEU A 121 5.49 8.55 -14.87
C LEU A 121 6.64 7.56 -14.96
N TYR A 122 6.37 6.27 -14.75
CA TYR A 122 7.37 5.22 -14.91
C TYR A 122 7.83 5.10 -16.37
N GLN A 123 6.92 5.19 -17.34
CA GLN A 123 7.27 5.19 -18.75
C GLN A 123 8.02 6.47 -19.18
N GLU A 124 7.72 7.61 -18.56
CA GLU A 124 8.41 8.89 -18.79
C GLU A 124 9.80 8.94 -18.14
N GLN A 125 10.12 7.98 -17.27
CA GLN A 125 11.33 7.99 -16.46
C GLN A 125 12.58 7.71 -17.33
N SER A 126 13.51 8.67 -17.36
CA SER A 126 14.77 8.63 -18.14
C SER A 126 15.65 7.41 -17.82
N SER A 127 16.53 7.06 -18.76
CA SER A 127 17.62 6.09 -18.59
C SER A 127 18.58 6.37 -17.43
N ASP A 128 18.47 7.53 -16.77
CA ASP A 128 19.26 7.86 -15.56
C ASP A 128 18.98 6.93 -14.36
N TYR A 129 17.89 6.17 -14.40
CA TYR A 129 17.56 5.18 -13.37
C TYR A 129 17.98 3.74 -13.72
N LEU A 130 18.80 3.56 -14.77
CA LEU A 130 19.39 2.25 -15.13
C LEU A 130 20.41 1.73 -14.10
N LYS A 131 20.84 2.56 -13.14
CA LYS A 131 21.77 2.15 -12.09
C LYS A 131 21.03 1.86 -10.80
N PRO A 132 21.39 0.78 -10.09
CA PRO A 132 20.85 0.51 -8.77
C PRO A 132 20.98 1.71 -7.84
N PHE A 133 19.89 2.04 -7.15
CA PHE A 133 19.88 3.13 -6.17
C PHE A 133 19.16 2.72 -4.90
N GLN A 134 19.55 3.35 -3.79
CA GLN A 134 18.95 3.11 -2.49
C GLN A 134 17.84 4.11 -2.19
N VAL A 135 16.77 3.60 -1.60
CA VAL A 135 15.68 4.38 -1.01
C VAL A 135 15.38 3.86 0.39
N TYR A 136 14.79 4.74 1.19
CA TYR A 136 14.52 4.52 2.60
C TYR A 136 13.03 4.68 2.87
N ARG A 137 12.47 3.80 3.70
CA ARG A 137 11.08 3.88 4.15
C ARG A 137 11.00 3.62 5.65
N GLY A 138 10.36 4.53 6.36
CA GLY A 138 10.11 4.40 7.79
C GLY A 138 8.68 3.96 8.07
N GLN A 139 8.51 3.00 8.98
CA GLN A 139 7.18 2.58 9.42
C GLN A 139 7.23 2.03 10.86
N GLY A 140 6.13 2.18 11.60
CA GLY A 140 5.95 1.47 12.87
C GLY A 140 5.15 0.18 12.69
N PHE A 141 5.60 -0.90 13.30
CA PHE A 141 4.92 -2.21 13.31
C PHE A 141 4.45 -2.59 14.71
N SER A 142 3.45 -3.48 14.77
CA SER A 142 3.21 -4.26 15.98
C SER A 142 4.38 -5.23 16.20
N LYS A 143 4.58 -5.64 17.46
CA LYS A 143 5.58 -6.64 17.81
C LYS A 143 5.42 -7.93 17.01
N GLU A 144 4.18 -8.42 16.91
CA GLU A 144 3.85 -9.62 16.12
C GLU A 144 4.25 -9.48 14.65
N LYS A 145 3.90 -8.35 14.00
CA LYS A 145 4.25 -8.14 12.59
C LYS A 145 5.77 -8.07 12.39
N PHE A 146 6.48 -7.45 13.32
CA PHE A 146 7.94 -7.39 13.29
C PHE A 146 8.56 -8.79 13.43
N GLU A 147 8.12 -9.57 14.42
CA GLU A 147 8.58 -10.95 14.64
C GLU A 147 8.28 -11.86 13.44
N ASN A 148 7.10 -11.72 12.83
CA ASN A 148 6.72 -12.46 11.61
C ASN A 148 7.69 -12.17 10.45
N ILE A 149 8.11 -10.93 10.26
CA ILE A 149 9.09 -10.55 9.24
C ILE A 149 10.48 -11.10 9.60
N CYS A 150 10.90 -11.00 10.87
CA CYS A 150 12.19 -11.53 11.32
C CYS A 150 12.28 -13.06 11.11
N ASN A 151 11.19 -13.78 11.36
CA ASN A 151 11.12 -15.24 11.15
C ASN A 151 11.17 -15.65 9.66
N ARG A 152 10.97 -14.70 8.74
CA ARG A 152 11.05 -14.90 7.28
C ARG A 152 12.29 -14.28 6.66
N LYS A 153 13.31 -13.98 7.47
CA LYS A 153 14.56 -13.39 6.97
C LYS A 153 15.16 -14.25 5.84
N GLY A 154 15.51 -13.60 4.74
CA GLY A 154 16.02 -14.25 3.54
C GLY A 154 14.94 -14.69 2.55
N GLY A 155 13.66 -14.57 2.90
CA GLY A 155 12.52 -14.80 2.01
C GLY A 155 11.96 -13.53 1.38
N LEU A 156 10.91 -13.71 0.58
CA LEU A 156 10.18 -12.62 -0.08
C LEU A 156 9.28 -11.84 0.90
N LEU A 157 9.16 -10.54 0.66
CA LEU A 157 8.26 -9.63 1.37
C LEU A 157 7.35 -8.93 0.38
N SER A 158 6.03 -9.02 0.58
CA SER A 158 5.05 -8.25 -0.17
C SER A 158 4.51 -7.07 0.63
N PHE A 159 4.16 -6.00 -0.08
CA PHE A 159 3.45 -4.86 0.46
C PHE A 159 2.12 -4.73 -0.27
N ASN A 160 1.02 -4.63 0.48
CA ASN A 160 -0.32 -4.47 -0.10
C ASN A 160 -0.64 -3.01 -0.43
N ASN A 161 0.29 -2.09 -0.14
CA ASN A 161 0.10 -0.65 -0.28
C ASN A 161 1.09 -0.08 -1.31
N PHE A 162 0.77 1.10 -1.83
CA PHE A 162 1.74 1.91 -2.56
C PHE A 162 2.96 2.24 -1.68
N LEU A 163 4.15 1.94 -2.20
CA LEU A 163 5.41 2.21 -1.51
C LEU A 163 5.84 3.66 -1.72
N SER A 164 5.59 4.49 -0.70
CA SER A 164 6.24 5.79 -0.57
C SER A 164 7.60 5.61 0.11
N THR A 165 8.66 6.09 -0.56
CA THR A 165 10.06 5.99 -0.12
C THR A 165 10.77 7.31 -0.39
N SER A 166 11.92 7.53 0.24
CA SER A 166 12.75 8.72 0.05
C SER A 166 14.20 8.33 -0.21
N ARG A 167 14.93 9.12 -1.01
CA ARG A 167 16.39 9.00 -1.12
C ARG A 167 17.13 9.56 0.10
N GLN A 168 16.43 10.25 0.99
CA GLN A 168 17.00 10.83 2.21
C GLN A 168 16.58 10.01 3.43
N PRO A 169 17.51 9.36 4.15
CA PRO A 169 17.19 8.57 5.35
C PRO A 169 16.42 9.36 6.41
N LYS A 170 16.75 10.63 6.60
CA LYS A 170 16.11 11.53 7.59
C LYS A 170 14.59 11.62 7.40
N ILE A 171 14.13 11.65 6.15
CA ILE A 171 12.69 11.69 5.84
C ILE A 171 12.03 10.38 6.33
N ALA A 172 12.65 9.22 6.08
CA ALA A 172 12.15 7.95 6.57
C ALA A 172 12.14 7.88 8.11
N GLU A 173 13.17 8.39 8.78
CA GLU A 173 13.24 8.46 10.25
C GLU A 173 12.10 9.28 10.85
N GLU A 174 11.65 10.37 10.20
CA GLU A 174 10.49 11.13 10.67
C GLU A 174 9.21 10.29 10.70
N PHE A 175 8.99 9.42 9.70
CA PHE A 175 7.85 8.50 9.71
C PHE A 175 7.92 7.49 10.85
N ILE A 176 9.14 7.04 11.21
CA ILE A 176 9.35 6.16 12.37
C ILE A 176 9.00 6.89 13.66
N LYS A 177 9.56 8.09 13.87
CA LYS A 177 9.29 8.92 15.05
C LYS A 177 7.80 9.18 15.21
N ARG A 178 7.10 9.59 14.14
CA ARG A 178 5.65 9.80 14.15
C ARG A 178 4.87 8.52 14.51
N ALA A 179 5.33 7.35 14.07
CA ALA A 179 4.64 6.10 14.36
C ALA A 179 4.82 5.64 15.82
N VAL A 180 6.03 5.77 16.37
CA VAL A 180 6.35 5.41 17.76
C VAL A 180 5.72 6.40 18.74
N ASN A 181 5.79 7.70 18.47
CA ASN A 181 5.19 8.73 19.33
C ASN A 181 3.66 8.60 19.44
N LYS A 182 3.00 8.00 18.44
CA LYS A 182 1.55 7.75 18.47
C LYS A 182 1.17 6.53 19.31
N ASN A 183 2.08 5.58 19.47
CA ASN A 183 1.86 4.37 20.26
C ASN A 183 3.21 3.75 20.60
N GLU A 184 3.60 3.87 21.87
CA GLU A 184 4.89 3.43 22.41
C GLU A 184 5.10 1.90 22.28
N GLN A 185 4.04 1.12 22.07
CA GLN A 185 4.13 -0.32 21.86
C GLN A 185 4.54 -0.68 20.42
N ARG A 186 4.63 0.31 19.51
CA ARG A 186 5.06 0.08 18.13
C ARG A 186 6.58 0.00 18.04
N ILE A 187 7.06 -0.96 17.24
CA ILE A 187 8.47 -1.08 16.89
C ILE A 187 8.74 -0.23 15.64
N GLY A 188 9.64 0.72 15.75
CA GLY A 188 10.11 1.51 14.61
C GLY A 188 11.02 0.71 13.68
N VAL A 189 10.69 0.68 12.39
CA VAL A 189 11.44 -0.07 11.37
C VAL A 189 11.85 0.87 10.25
N LEU A 190 13.16 0.87 9.94
CA LEU A 190 13.73 1.51 8.77
C LEU A 190 14.02 0.45 7.70
N PHE A 191 13.29 0.50 6.60
CA PHE A 191 13.60 -0.26 5.40
C PHE A 191 14.66 0.48 4.59
N ILE A 192 15.72 -0.25 4.23
CA ILE A 192 16.71 0.16 3.24
C ILE A 192 16.46 -0.71 2.02
N ILE A 193 16.01 -0.11 0.93
CA ILE A 193 15.56 -0.83 -0.27
C ILE A 193 16.49 -0.44 -1.41
N THR A 194 17.13 -1.43 -2.02
CA THR A 194 17.86 -1.26 -3.28
C THR A 194 16.89 -1.51 -4.43
N ILE A 195 16.67 -0.50 -5.26
CA ILE A 195 15.88 -0.62 -6.48
C ILE A 195 16.83 -0.98 -7.61
N ASN A 196 16.59 -2.12 -8.24
CA ASN A 196 17.22 -2.53 -9.50
C ASN A 196 16.12 -2.41 -10.56
N LEU A 197 16.23 -1.45 -11.48
CA LEU A 197 15.31 -1.28 -12.62
C LEU A 197 15.86 -2.04 -13.84
#